data_AF-A0A832S7X4-F1
#
_entry.id   AF-A0A832S7X4-F1
#
_cell.length_a   1.000
_cell.length_b   1.000
_cell.length_c   1.000
_cell.angle_alpha   90.00
_cell.angle_beta   90.00
_cell.angle_gamma   90.00
#
_symmetry.space_group_name_H-M   'P 1'
#
loop_
_entity.id
_entity.type
_entity.pdbx_description
1 polymer ?
#
loop_
_entity_poly.entity_id
_entity_poly.type
_entity_poly.pdbx_seq_one_letter_code
_entity_poly.pdbx_strand_id
1 'polypeptide(L)'
;MHIIAADIGTGTQDILLYDSEQEVENSLIMVMPAPTKVTAERVRRITKVGKALVLTGTIMGGGPSAWAVRTHLKAGLPAYATEEAALTIHDNLERVKALGIR
;
A
#
# COMPACT_ATOMS: atom_id res chain seq x y z
N MET A 1 -14.87 -7.50 -26.05
CA MET A 1 -13.98 -8.06 -24.99
C MET A 1 -13.67 -6.93 -24.03
N HIS A 2 -13.81 -7.17 -22.74
CA HIS A 2 -13.48 -6.19 -21.71
C HIS A 2 -12.13 -6.51 -21.05
N ILE A 3 -11.26 -5.51 -20.95
CA ILE A 3 -9.95 -5.61 -20.28
C ILE A 3 -9.88 -4.53 -19.20
N ILE A 4 -9.42 -4.91 -18.01
CA ILE A 4 -8.99 -3.96 -16.99
C ILE A 4 -7.47 -3.91 -16.98
N ALA A 5 -6.91 -2.71 -17.18
CA ALA A 5 -5.49 -2.44 -16.99
C ALA A 5 -5.32 -1.46 -15.82
N ALA A 6 -4.27 -1.65 -15.03
CA ALA A 6 -3.96 -0.77 -13.91
C ALA A 6 -2.47 -0.40 -13.94
N ASP A 7 -2.19 0.91 -13.87
CA ASP A 7 -0.86 1.44 -13.58
C ASP A 7 -0.85 2.00 -12.16
N ILE A 8 0.05 1.52 -11.32
CA ILE A 8 0.11 1.87 -9.91
C ILE A 8 1.43 2.58 -9.64
N GLY A 9 1.35 3.91 -9.56
CA GLY A 9 2.45 4.75 -9.12
C GLY A 9 2.49 4.95 -7.61
N THR A 10 3.45 5.75 -7.16
CA THR A 10 3.59 6.13 -5.74
C THR A 10 2.43 6.99 -5.23
N GLY A 11 1.84 7.81 -6.10
CA GLY A 11 0.83 8.81 -5.75
C GLY A 11 -0.60 8.40 -6.14
N THR A 12 -0.75 7.90 -7.37
CA THR A 12 -2.02 7.52 -7.98
C THR A 12 -1.98 6.07 -8.47
N GLN A 13 -3.17 5.53 -8.71
CA GLN A 13 -3.39 4.37 -9.54
C GLN A 13 -4.36 4.77 -10.65
N ASP A 14 -4.04 4.40 -11.87
CA ASP A 14 -4.85 4.70 -13.04
C ASP A 14 -5.42 3.37 -13.53
N ILE A 15 -6.74 3.24 -13.50
CA ILE A 15 -7.44 2.01 -13.89
C ILE A 15 -8.23 2.29 -15.17
N LEU A 16 -7.87 1.60 -16.24
CA LEU A 16 -8.53 1.67 -17.54
C LEU A 16 -9.48 0.47 -17.69
N LEU A 17 -10.73 0.73 -18.02
CA LEU A 17 -11.65 -0.28 -18.57
C LEU A 17 -11.72 -0.09 -20.09
N TYR A 18 -11.07 -1.00 -20.80
CA TYR A 18 -11.09 -1.07 -22.26
C TYR A 18 -12.19 -2.02 -22.73
N ASP A 19 -12.97 -1.59 -23.72
CA ASP A 19 -13.97 -2.38 -24.41
C ASP A 19 -13.61 -2.46 -25.90
N SER A 20 -13.30 -3.65 -26.40
CA SER A 20 -12.89 -3.85 -27.79
C SER A 20 -14.00 -3.61 -28.81
N GLU A 21 -15.25 -3.42 -28.38
CA GLU A 21 -16.37 -3.08 -29.27
C GLU A 21 -16.52 -1.56 -29.47
N GLN A 22 -15.70 -0.75 -28.80
CA GLN A 22 -15.72 0.71 -28.87
C GLN A 22 -14.36 1.26 -29.33
N GLU A 23 -14.36 2.49 -29.85
CA GLU A 23 -13.13 3.25 -30.11
C GLU A 23 -12.34 3.44 -28.81
N VAL A 24 -11.02 3.35 -28.88
CA VAL A 24 -10.14 3.35 -27.69
C VAL A 24 -10.27 4.63 -26.87
N GLU A 25 -10.54 5.76 -27.51
CA GLU A 25 -10.75 7.08 -26.90
C GLU A 25 -11.98 7.12 -25.99
N ASN A 26 -12.93 6.20 -26.16
CA ASN A 26 -14.12 6.07 -25.32
C ASN A 26 -13.89 5.17 -24.08
N SER A 27 -12.67 4.68 -23.87
CA SER A 27 -12.35 3.88 -22.70
C SER A 27 -12.58 4.67 -21.41
N LEU A 28 -13.13 4.01 -20.39
CA LEU A 28 -13.32 4.62 -19.08
C LEU A 28 -12.01 4.57 -18.29
N ILE A 29 -11.58 5.72 -17.76
CA ILE A 29 -10.41 5.82 -16.89
C ILE A 29 -10.80 6.31 -15.50
N MET A 30 -10.29 5.64 -14.47
CA MET A 30 -10.38 6.05 -13.07
C MET A 30 -8.99 6.40 -12.56
N VAL A 31 -8.76 7.66 -12.23
CA VAL A 31 -7.54 8.15 -11.58
C VAL A 31 -7.81 8.24 -10.09
N MET A 32 -7.21 7.33 -9.32
CA MET A 32 -7.48 7.15 -7.89
C MET A 32 -6.18 7.30 -7.07
N PRO A 33 -6.24 7.55 -5.74
CA PRO A 33 -5.04 7.50 -4.91
C PRO A 33 -4.40 6.10 -4.94
N ALA A 34 -3.06 6.02 -4.96
CA ALA A 34 -2.35 4.75 -4.90
C ALA A 34 -2.73 3.96 -3.62
N PRO A 35 -2.83 2.61 -3.68
CA PRO A 35 -3.17 1.79 -2.51
C PRO A 35 -2.21 2.01 -1.33
N THR A 36 -0.92 2.23 -1.61
CA THR A 36 0.11 2.51 -0.59
C THR A 36 -0.17 3.83 0.15
N LYS A 37 -0.71 4.84 -0.53
CA LYS A 37 -1.13 6.12 0.05
C LYS A 37 -2.37 5.97 0.92
N VAL A 38 -3.36 5.20 0.47
CA VAL A 38 -4.56 4.87 1.27
C VAL A 38 -4.16 4.13 2.55
N THR A 39 -3.26 3.15 2.44
CA THR A 39 -2.73 2.41 3.60
C THR A 39 -1.94 3.31 4.54
N ALA A 40 -1.10 4.22 4.01
CA ALA A 40 -0.36 5.18 4.81
C ALA A 40 -1.28 6.06 5.69
N GLU A 41 -2.40 6.54 5.13
CA GLU A 41 -3.37 7.34 5.88
C GLU A 41 -4.04 6.54 7.01
N ARG A 42 -4.34 5.25 6.77
CA ARG A 42 -4.86 4.36 7.82
C ARG A 42 -3.83 4.18 8.95
N VAL A 43 -2.57 3.93 8.60
CA VAL A 43 -1.48 3.82 9.59
C VAL A 43 -1.35 5.10 10.40
N ARG A 44 -1.34 6.28 9.75
CA ARG A 44 -1.27 7.58 10.44
C ARG A 44 -2.41 7.79 11.42
N ARG A 45 -3.64 7.37 11.09
CA ARG A 45 -4.79 7.44 12.02
C ARG A 45 -4.56 6.57 13.26
N ILE A 46 -4.07 5.35 13.10
CA ILE A 46 -3.76 4.44 14.21
C ILE A 46 -2.61 4.98 15.07
N THR A 47 -1.56 5.53 14.45
CA THR A 47 -0.46 6.20 15.16
C THR A 47 -0.98 7.35 16.01
N LYS A 48 -1.87 8.21 15.46
CA LYS A 48 -2.44 9.35 16.18
C LYS A 48 -3.22 8.95 17.43
N VAL A 49 -3.87 7.78 17.42
CA VAL A 49 -4.61 7.27 18.59
C VAL A 49 -3.77 6.37 19.50
N GLY A 50 -2.45 6.24 19.24
CA GLY A 50 -1.51 5.53 20.11
C GLY A 50 -1.75 4.02 20.21
N LYS A 51 -2.41 3.40 19.22
CA LYS A 51 -2.72 1.96 19.24
C LYS A 51 -1.67 1.16 18.48
N ALA A 52 -1.51 -0.11 18.84
CA ALA A 52 -0.69 -1.04 18.09
C ALA A 52 -1.21 -1.23 16.66
N LEU A 53 -0.28 -1.45 15.72
CA LEU A 53 -0.56 -1.72 14.32
C LEU A 53 -0.38 -3.20 14.02
N VAL A 54 -1.31 -3.81 13.27
CA VAL A 54 -1.13 -5.14 12.69
C VAL A 54 -1.29 -5.04 11.18
N LEU A 55 -0.27 -5.46 10.44
CA LEU A 55 -0.25 -5.53 8.98
C LEU A 55 -0.58 -6.95 8.54
N THR A 56 -1.56 -7.09 7.67
CA THR A 56 -1.98 -8.37 7.08
C THR A 56 -2.22 -8.20 5.58
N GLY A 57 -2.34 -9.32 4.86
CA GLY A 57 -2.49 -9.33 3.40
C GLY A 57 -1.18 -9.67 2.70
N THR A 58 -1.05 -9.23 1.45
CA THR A 58 0.09 -9.58 0.57
C THR A 58 1.01 -8.39 0.35
N ILE A 59 2.11 -8.62 -0.36
CA ILE A 59 2.97 -7.55 -0.85
C ILE A 59 2.17 -6.58 -1.73
N MET A 60 2.26 -5.29 -1.43
CA MET A 60 1.56 -4.20 -2.14
C MET A 60 2.55 -3.25 -2.85
N GLY A 61 3.81 -3.26 -2.42
CA GLY A 61 4.80 -2.24 -2.77
C GLY A 61 4.96 -1.20 -1.67
N GLY A 62 6.18 -0.69 -1.52
CA GLY A 62 6.57 0.20 -0.43
C GLY A 62 6.13 1.65 -0.61
N GLY A 63 7.05 2.58 -0.34
CA GLY A 63 6.77 4.01 -0.44
C GLY A 63 5.88 4.50 0.71
N PRO A 64 4.76 5.21 0.45
CA PRO A 64 3.96 5.88 1.48
C PRO A 64 3.57 4.99 2.66
N SER A 65 3.16 3.74 2.41
CA SER A 65 2.76 2.78 3.45
C SER A 65 3.95 2.45 4.36
N ALA A 66 5.10 2.08 3.78
CA ALA A 66 6.32 1.76 4.52
C ALA A 66 6.87 2.97 5.29
N TRP A 67 6.79 4.18 4.74
CA TRP A 67 7.18 5.41 5.45
C TRP A 67 6.29 5.66 6.66
N ALA A 68 4.97 5.48 6.52
CA ALA A 68 4.04 5.64 7.62
C ALA A 68 4.28 4.62 8.75
N VAL A 69 4.59 3.37 8.40
CA VAL A 69 4.95 2.33 9.37
C VAL A 69 6.25 2.68 10.10
N ARG A 70 7.27 3.18 9.40
CA ARG A 70 8.51 3.66 10.05
C ARG A 70 8.24 4.82 11.02
N THR A 71 7.35 5.75 10.66
CA THR A 71 6.93 6.83 11.56
C THR A 71 6.17 6.29 12.78
N HIS A 72 5.32 5.27 12.60
CA HIS A 72 4.63 4.59 13.69
C HIS A 72 5.61 3.98 14.70
N LEU A 73 6.62 3.25 14.21
CA LEU A 73 7.68 2.66 15.02
C LEU A 73 8.52 3.73 15.75
N LYS A 74 8.85 4.83 15.08
CA LYS A 74 9.56 5.97 15.70
C LYS A 74 8.76 6.64 16.82
N ALA A 75 7.43 6.51 16.82
CA ALA A 75 6.59 6.96 17.92
C ALA A 75 6.59 5.99 19.13
N GLY A 76 7.37 4.91 19.08
CA GLY A 76 7.46 3.90 20.14
C GLY A 76 6.27 2.95 20.21
N LEU A 77 5.42 2.93 19.17
CA LEU A 77 4.21 2.11 19.14
C LEU A 77 4.49 0.72 18.55
N PRO A 78 3.85 -0.36 19.06
CA PRO A 78 4.05 -1.71 18.55
C PRO A 78 3.50 -1.89 17.14
N ALA A 79 4.27 -2.53 16.26
CA ALA A 79 3.79 -2.98 14.95
C ALA A 79 4.07 -4.47 14.75
N TYR A 80 3.08 -5.16 14.19
CA TYR A 80 3.13 -6.58 13.85
C TYR A 80 2.85 -6.79 12.37
N ALA A 81 3.38 -7.84 11.76
CA ALA A 81 3.08 -8.17 10.37
C ALA A 81 3.09 -9.67 10.10
N THR A 82 2.18 -10.15 9.23
CA THR A 82 2.39 -11.44 8.56
C THR A 82 3.60 -11.35 7.63
N GLU A 83 4.26 -12.47 7.35
CA GLU A 83 5.46 -12.49 6.51
C GLU A 83 5.19 -11.90 5.11
N GLU A 84 4.04 -12.20 4.51
CA GLU A 84 3.67 -11.67 3.18
C GLU A 84 3.43 -10.16 3.20
N ALA A 85 2.83 -9.64 4.27
CA ALA A 85 2.60 -8.21 4.43
C ALA A 85 3.91 -7.47 4.72
N ALA A 86 4.82 -8.09 5.48
CA ALA A 86 6.13 -7.56 5.83
C ALA A 86 6.99 -7.24 4.59
N LEU A 87 6.84 -8.01 3.50
CA LEU A 87 7.55 -7.77 2.24
C LEU A 87 7.21 -6.43 1.57
N THR A 88 6.09 -5.78 1.96
CA THR A 88 5.80 -4.39 1.57
C THR A 88 6.81 -3.38 2.15
N ILE A 89 7.41 -3.69 3.30
CA ILE A 89 8.34 -2.80 4.00
C ILE A 89 9.77 -2.96 3.47
N HIS A 90 10.18 -4.22 3.25
CA HIS A 90 11.45 -4.61 2.66
C HIS A 90 11.36 -6.06 2.19
N ASP A 91 12.02 -6.40 1.08
CA ASP A 91 12.13 -7.77 0.54
C ASP A 91 12.95 -8.75 1.41
N ASN A 92 13.54 -8.27 2.53
CA ASN A 92 14.33 -9.07 3.45
C ASN A 92 13.68 -9.00 4.83
N LEU A 93 13.10 -10.13 5.28
CA LEU A 93 12.37 -10.22 6.54
C LEU A 93 13.27 -9.96 7.76
N GLU A 94 14.55 -10.30 7.72
CA GLU A 94 15.49 -9.99 8.82
C GLU A 94 15.69 -8.48 8.96
N ARG A 95 15.70 -7.74 7.83
CA ARG A 95 15.69 -6.27 7.90
C ARG A 95 14.37 -5.74 8.46
N VAL A 96 13.24 -6.35 8.15
CA VAL A 96 11.94 -5.96 8.70
C VAL A 96 11.90 -6.17 10.22
N LYS A 97 12.37 -7.33 10.70
CA LYS A 97 12.51 -7.63 12.14
C LYS A 97 13.45 -6.64 12.83
N ALA A 98 14.58 -6.31 12.21
CA ALA A 98 15.53 -5.34 12.74
C ALA A 98 14.96 -3.91 12.86
N LEU A 99 13.91 -3.57 12.09
CA LEU A 99 13.17 -2.31 12.26
C LEU A 99 12.26 -2.31 13.50
N GLY A 100 12.07 -3.44 14.17
CA GLY A 100 11.21 -3.60 15.35
C GLY A 100 9.80 -4.08 15.04
N ILE A 101 9.52 -4.50 13.81
CA ILE A 101 8.26 -5.15 13.43
C ILE A 101 8.34 -6.62 13.86
N ARG A 102 7.30 -7.10 14.55
CA ARG A 102 7.25 -8.45 15.12
C ARG A 102 6.27 -9.37 14.40
#